data_AF-A0A820RPV5-F1
#
_entry.id   AF-A0A820RPV5-F1
#
_cell.length_a   1.000
_cell.length_b   1.000
_cell.length_c   1.000
_cell.angle_alpha   90.00
_cell.angle_beta   90.00
_cell.angle_gamma   90.00
#
_symmetry.space_group_name_H-M   'P 1'
#
loop_
_entity.id
_entity.type
_entity.pdbx_description
1 polymer ?
#
loop_
_entity_poly.entity_id
_entity_poly.type
_entity_poly.pdbx_seq_one_letter_code
_entity_poly.pdbx_strand_id
1 'polypeptide(L)'
;EIVAGTGEPGNDSNQLNNPQDIFVDNNETIYITDTMNGRVQMWFKGDLNGTTIVENIDSIGIVVDTEESIYITDWLKGQLTK
;
A
#
# COMPACT_ATOMS: atom_id res chain seq x y z
N GLU A 1 -9.66 10.45 13.26
CA GLU A 1 -8.71 11.22 12.44
C GLU A 1 -8.39 10.40 11.21
N ILE A 2 -8.19 11.04 10.05
CA ILE A 2 -7.77 10.35 8.83
C ILE A 2 -6.25 10.25 8.86
N VAL A 3 -5.71 9.04 8.74
CA VAL A 3 -4.26 8.75 8.78
C VAL A 3 -3.66 8.56 7.39
N ALA A 4 -4.46 8.19 6.39
CA ALA A 4 -4.08 8.09 4.98
C ALA A 4 -5.34 8.23 4.11
N GLY A 5 -5.20 8.78 2.91
CA GLY A 5 -6.32 9.06 2.02
C GLY A 5 -7.05 10.38 2.34
N THR A 6 -8.04 10.72 1.53
CA THR A 6 -8.93 11.89 1.75
C THR A 6 -10.36 11.52 2.16
N GLY A 7 -10.67 10.22 2.21
CA GLY A 7 -12.04 9.71 2.39
C GLY A 7 -12.82 9.56 1.08
N GLU A 8 -12.29 10.06 -0.04
CA GLU A 8 -12.88 9.94 -1.37
C GLU A 8 -11.97 9.13 -2.30
N PRO A 9 -12.49 8.14 -3.05
CA PRO A 9 -11.71 7.38 -4.01
C PRO A 9 -11.04 8.25 -5.07
N GLY A 10 -9.77 7.95 -5.39
CA GLY A 10 -9.07 8.60 -6.49
C GLY A 10 -7.62 8.14 -6.65
N ASN A 11 -6.93 8.75 -7.61
CA ASN A 11 -5.62 8.27 -8.08
C ASN A 11 -4.47 9.19 -7.68
N ASP A 12 -4.78 10.36 -7.10
CA ASP A 12 -3.78 11.29 -6.60
C ASP A 12 -2.97 10.65 -5.46
N SER A 13 -1.79 11.22 -5.16
CA SER A 13 -0.89 10.67 -4.14
C SER A 13 -1.49 10.70 -2.74
N ASN A 14 -2.40 11.64 -2.44
CA ASN A 14 -3.15 11.69 -1.20
C ASN A 14 -4.45 10.88 -1.20
N GLN A 15 -4.77 10.20 -2.30
CA GLN A 15 -5.98 9.39 -2.43
C GLN A 15 -5.68 7.90 -2.49
N LEU A 16 -6.69 7.11 -2.16
CA LEU A 16 -6.70 5.66 -2.24
C LEU A 16 -7.94 5.24 -3.04
N ASN A 17 -7.87 4.12 -3.73
CA ASN A 17 -8.94 3.56 -4.53
C ASN A 17 -9.04 2.05 -4.27
N ASN A 18 -10.07 1.67 -3.52
CA ASN A 18 -10.28 0.29 -3.04
C ASN A 18 -9.04 -0.30 -2.33
N PRO A 19 -8.55 0.33 -1.24
CA PRO A 19 -7.48 -0.25 -0.44
C PRO A 19 -7.93 -1.57 0.18
N GLN A 20 -7.14 -2.64 0.05
CA GLN A 20 -7.56 -3.98 0.50
C GLN A 20 -6.78 -4.53 1.70
N ASP A 21 -5.52 -4.13 1.86
CA ASP A 21 -4.65 -4.62 2.92
C ASP A 21 -3.71 -3.51 3.41
N ILE A 22 -3.21 -3.68 4.64
CA ILE A 22 -2.36 -2.72 5.33
C ILE A 22 -1.30 -3.42 6.18
N PHE A 23 -0.08 -2.89 6.14
CA PHE A 23 0.97 -3.23 7.08
C PHE A 23 1.48 -1.96 7.76
N VAL A 24 1.81 -2.06 9.06
CA VAL A 24 2.42 -0.97 9.82
C VAL A 24 3.69 -1.51 10.48
N ASP A 25 4.83 -0.87 10.21
CA ASP A 25 6.11 -1.25 10.78
C ASP A 25 6.31 -0.68 12.20
N ASN A 26 7.46 -0.98 12.83
CA ASN A 26 7.78 -0.48 14.16
C ASN A 26 8.07 1.04 14.21
N ASN A 27 8.28 1.68 13.05
CA ASN A 27 8.51 3.11 12.90
C ASN A 27 7.19 3.88 12.63
N GLU A 28 6.04 3.21 12.73
CA GLU A 28 4.72 3.75 12.35
C GLU A 28 4.61 4.13 10.86
N THR A 29 5.44 3.55 9.99
CA THR A 29 5.27 3.64 8.54
C THR A 29 4.12 2.75 8.11
N ILE A 30 3.22 3.29 7.30
CA ILE A 30 2.00 2.61 6.85
C ILE A 30 2.17 2.25 5.37
N TYR A 31 1.93 0.98 5.05
CA TYR A 31 1.94 0.46 3.69
C TYR A 31 0.54 -0.04 3.33
N ILE A 32 -0.01 0.40 2.20
CA ILE A 32 -1.39 0.11 1.80
C ILE A 32 -1.41 -0.45 0.39
N THR A 33 -2.11 -1.56 0.18
CA THR A 33 -2.39 -2.07 -1.17
C THR A 33 -3.57 -1.31 -1.78
N ASP A 34 -3.25 -0.36 -2.66
CA ASP A 34 -4.20 0.51 -3.35
C ASP A 34 -4.65 -0.17 -4.66
N THR A 35 -5.50 -1.20 -4.52
CA THR A 35 -5.66 -2.24 -5.55
C THR A 35 -6.29 -1.77 -6.85
N MET A 36 -7.25 -0.83 -6.82
CA MET A 36 -7.82 -0.30 -8.07
C MET A 36 -6.89 0.69 -8.76
N ASN A 37 -5.87 1.18 -8.06
CA ASN A 37 -4.79 1.96 -8.64
C ASN A 37 -3.57 1.09 -9.01
N GLY A 38 -3.61 -0.22 -8.72
CA GLY A 38 -2.54 -1.16 -9.04
C GLY A 38 -1.20 -0.78 -8.40
N ARG A 39 -1.21 -0.24 -7.18
CA ARG A 39 0.00 0.25 -6.50
C ARG A 39 0.05 -0.09 -5.01
N VAL A 40 1.24 -0.02 -4.42
CA VAL A 40 1.43 0.07 -2.97
C VAL A 40 1.84 1.49 -2.61
N GLN A 41 1.08 2.09 -1.70
CA GLN A 41 1.34 3.41 -1.16
C GLN A 41 1.97 3.31 0.23
N MET A 42 3.00 4.10 0.46
CA MET A 42 3.67 4.25 1.76
C MET A 42 3.37 5.64 2.34
N TRP A 43 3.05 5.70 3.64
CA TRP A 43 2.84 6.93 4.39
C TRP A 43 3.65 6.93 5.67
N PHE A 44 4.31 8.04 5.98
CA PHE A 44 4.72 8.31 7.35
C PHE A 44 3.59 8.98 8.13
N LYS A 45 3.63 8.82 9.45
CA LYS A 45 2.68 9.48 10.34
C LYS A 45 2.71 11.00 10.16
N GLY A 46 1.55 11.57 9.81
CA GLY A 46 1.38 12.99 9.60
C GLY A 46 1.60 13.47 8.16
N ASP A 47 1.97 12.57 7.24
CA ASP A 47 2.07 12.91 5.83
C ASP A 47 0.69 13.21 5.22
N LEU A 48 0.65 14.23 4.35
CA LEU A 48 -0.55 14.56 3.59
C LEU A 48 -0.69 13.74 2.30
N ASN A 49 0.40 13.12 1.83
CA ASN A 49 0.46 12.40 0.55
C ASN A 49 1.23 11.10 0.73
N GLY A 50 0.78 10.06 0.03
CA GLY A 50 1.48 8.78 -0.03
C GLY A 50 2.58 8.80 -1.07
N THR A 51 3.58 7.97 -0.85
CA THR A 51 4.63 7.68 -1.82
C THR A 51 4.38 6.32 -2.45
N THR A 52 4.25 6.28 -3.77
CA THR A 52 4.15 5.02 -4.49
C THR A 52 5.50 4.31 -4.44
N ILE A 53 5.54 3.13 -3.84
CA ILE A 53 6.77 2.34 -3.73
C ILE A 53 6.76 1.09 -4.61
N VAL A 54 5.57 0.68 -5.08
CA VAL A 54 5.38 -0.42 -6.02
C VAL A 54 4.23 -0.08 -6.96
N GLU A 55 4.37 -0.37 -8.25
CA GLU A 55 3.38 -0.15 -9.30
C GLU A 55 3.09 -1.44 -10.09
N ASN A 56 2.01 -1.42 -10.87
CA ASN A 56 1.59 -2.50 -11.76
C ASN A 56 1.35 -3.82 -11.02
N ILE A 57 0.71 -3.72 -9.85
CA ILE A 57 0.30 -4.90 -9.07
C ILE A 57 -1.15 -5.25 -9.35
N ASP A 58 -1.42 -6.54 -9.54
CA ASP A 58 -2.76 -7.12 -9.65
C ASP A 58 -3.22 -7.72 -8.29
N SER A 59 -2.55 -7.31 -7.21
CA SER A 59 -2.42 -8.05 -5.95
C SER A 59 -3.22 -7.45 -4.80
N ILE A 60 -3.77 -8.31 -3.92
CA ILE A 60 -4.60 -7.92 -2.77
C ILE A 60 -3.80 -7.83 -1.47
N GLY A 61 -2.91 -8.79 -1.20
CA GLY A 61 -2.20 -8.92 0.08
C GLY A 61 -0.77 -8.40 0.08
N ILE A 62 -0.39 -7.77 1.19
CA ILE A 62 0.97 -7.29 1.48
C ILE A 62 1.47 -7.91 2.78
N VAL A 63 2.69 -8.45 2.77
CA VAL A 63 3.38 -8.87 4.00
C VAL A 63 4.78 -8.30 3.99
N VAL A 64 5.28 -7.89 5.14
CA VAL A 64 6.62 -7.32 5.28
C VAL A 64 7.40 -8.18 6.26
N ASP A 65 8.65 -8.51 5.93
CA ASP A 65 9.52 -9.28 6.83
C ASP A 65 10.20 -8.41 7.89
N THR A 66 10.94 -9.04 8.81
CA THR A 66 11.65 -8.35 9.89
C THR A 66 12.79 -7.44 9.40
N GLU A 67 13.14 -7.52 8.12
CA GLU A 67 14.15 -6.68 7.46
C GLU A 67 13.48 -5.59 6.59
N GLU A 68 12.18 -5.32 6.78
CA GLU A 68 11.37 -4.34 6.04
C GLU A 68 11.26 -4.63 4.53
N SER A 69 11.54 -5.87 4.10
CA SER A 69 11.28 -6.27 2.73
C SER A 69 9.80 -6.54 2.52
N ILE A 70 9.24 -5.94 1.47
CA ILE A 70 7.82 -6.05 1.14
C ILE A 70 7.62 -7.23 0.20
N TYR A 71 6.66 -8.09 0.48
CA TYR A 71 6.22 -9.17 -0.38
C TYR A 71 4.76 -8.97 -0.72
N ILE A 72 4.43 -9.13 -1.99
CA ILE A 72 3.12 -8.86 -2.54
C ILE A 72 2.61 -10.15 -3.21
N THR A 73 1.39 -10.55 -2.87
CA THR A 73 0.76 -11.75 -3.44
C THR A 73 0.27 -11.48 -4.87
N ASP A 74 0.99 -11.94 -5.88
CA ASP A 74 0.52 -11.93 -7.27
C ASP A 74 -0.50 -13.05 -7.48
N TRP A 75 -1.78 -12.70 -7.31
CA TRP A 75 -2.89 -13.66 -7.39
C TRP A 75 -3.05 -14.24 -8.80
N LEU A 76 -2.81 -13.46 -9.85
CA LEU A 76 -2.93 -13.93 -11.23
C LEU A 76 -1.85 -14.94 -11.60
N LYS A 77 -0.64 -14.78 -11.04
CA LYS A 77 0.48 -15.71 -11.28
C LYS A 77 0.59 -16.82 -10.22
N GLY A 78 -0.13 -16.72 -9.11
CA GLY A 78 -0.08 -17.68 -8.01
C GLY A 78 1.26 -17.69 -7.26
N GLN A 79 1.91 -16.52 -7.11
CA GLN A 79 3.23 -16.39 -6.48
C GLN A 79 3.32 -15.20 -5.52
N LEU A 80 4.32 -15.20 -4.65
CA LEU A 80 4.76 -14.02 -3.90
C LEU A 80 5.94 -13.38 -4.62
N THR A 81 5.89 -12.06 -4.80
CA THR A 81 7.01 -11.29 -5.36
C THR A 81 7.52 -10.32 -4.30
N LYS A 82 8.84 -10.22 -4.16
CA LYS A 82 9.53 -9.23 -3.32
C LYS A 82 9.71 -7.92 -4.09
#